data_AF-A0A023G747-F1
#
_entry.id   AF-A0A023G747-F1
#
_cell.length_a   1.000
_cell.length_b   1.000
_cell.length_c   1.000
_cell.angle_alpha   90.00
_cell.angle_beta   90.00
_cell.angle_gamma   90.00
#
_symmetry.space_group_name_H-M   'P 1'
#
loop_
_entity.id
_entity.type
_entity.pdbx_description
1 polymer ?
#
loop_
_entity_poly.entity_id
_entity_poly.type
_entity_poly.pdbx_seq_one_letter_code
_entity_poly.pdbx_strand_id
1 'polypeptide(L)'
;RLKFRCLEIMTTQVETFLQRSGNFVLALRTLSQWKDYVNANPNKYKDYDGVYLVTGLDMAEWGYYGWNNGLMGYAYIGGACGKQKVGYGEDTVGTFRGVRILAHEVGHLLGCPHDGTSSGSFTAVNCPWNDGFIMSYKEEDSRSMKFSHCCNEMITWMVWSNQGACLRIKTTKRKIRSKYFYRKFPGDMLSRDKVCKLAFPTVSGTRFMAEANGEEKCHAQCFMPASVYGYNTSLPALMPDHSPCKANGGVSLLERLLSVSVLSGPQDRLPRRLGPFS
;
A
#
# COMPACT_ATOMS: atom_id res chain seq x y z
N ARG A 1 10.91 -7.57 -9.90
CA ARG A 1 10.63 -6.12 -9.65
C ARG A 1 9.35 -5.71 -10.37
N LEU A 2 8.33 -5.30 -9.60
CA LEU A 2 7.09 -4.74 -10.15
C LEU A 2 7.36 -3.42 -10.86
N LYS A 3 6.61 -3.13 -11.93
CA LYS A 3 6.74 -1.90 -12.71
C LYS A 3 5.37 -1.35 -13.04
N PHE A 4 5.13 -0.09 -12.73
CA PHE A 4 3.95 0.61 -13.22
C PHE A 4 4.10 0.87 -14.72
N ARG A 5 3.14 0.39 -15.54
CA ARG A 5 3.27 0.36 -17.01
C ARG A 5 2.34 1.33 -17.72
N CYS A 6 1.25 1.74 -17.08
CA CYS A 6 0.20 2.55 -17.69
C CYS A 6 -0.58 3.31 -16.62
N LEU A 7 -1.01 4.51 -16.96
CA LEU A 7 -1.95 5.32 -16.21
C LEU A 7 -3.11 5.66 -17.14
N GLU A 8 -4.34 5.45 -16.67
CA GLU A 8 -5.57 5.88 -17.33
C GLU A 8 -6.27 6.83 -16.37
N ILE A 9 -6.70 7.99 -16.87
CA ILE A 9 -7.54 8.92 -16.12
C ILE A 9 -8.95 8.71 -16.64
N MET A 10 -9.86 8.33 -15.76
CA MET A 10 -11.25 8.07 -16.10
C MET A 10 -12.09 9.34 -15.93
N THR A 11 -13.18 9.41 -16.69
CA THR A 11 -14.19 10.45 -16.54
C THR A 11 -15.45 9.86 -15.92
N THR A 12 -16.36 10.72 -15.45
CA THR A 12 -17.62 10.31 -14.83
C THR A 12 -18.50 9.45 -15.74
N GLN A 13 -18.35 9.57 -17.06
CA GLN A 13 -19.06 8.75 -18.05
C GLN A 13 -18.51 7.33 -18.17
N VAL A 14 -17.25 7.10 -17.79
CA VAL A 14 -16.54 5.82 -17.95
C VAL A 14 -16.55 5.00 -16.65
N GLU A 15 -16.60 5.66 -15.50
CA GLU A 15 -16.53 5.04 -14.15
C GLU A 15 -17.85 4.37 -13.70
N THR A 16 -18.52 3.65 -14.59
CA THR A 16 -19.82 3.01 -14.32
C THR A 16 -19.76 1.92 -13.24
N PHE A 17 -18.55 1.49 -12.86
CA PHE A 17 -18.31 0.50 -11.80
C PHE A 17 -18.29 1.09 -10.38
N LEU A 18 -18.22 2.43 -10.23
CA LEU A 18 -18.25 3.08 -8.93
C LEU A 18 -19.68 3.09 -8.37
N GLN A 19 -19.93 2.26 -7.37
CA GLN A 19 -21.21 2.19 -6.69
C GLN A 19 -21.26 3.21 -5.57
N ARG A 20 -22.25 4.11 -5.58
CA ARG A 20 -22.34 5.24 -4.66
C ARG A 20 -23.56 5.15 -3.75
N SER A 21 -23.41 5.62 -2.51
CA SER A 21 -24.49 5.80 -1.55
C SER A 21 -24.22 7.06 -0.74
N GLY A 22 -25.03 8.10 -0.96
CA GLY A 22 -24.75 9.43 -0.43
C GLY A 22 -23.39 9.94 -0.91
N ASN A 23 -22.51 10.31 0.02
CA ASN A 23 -21.17 10.80 -0.27
C ASN A 23 -20.12 9.68 -0.39
N PHE A 24 -20.51 8.41 -0.20
CA PHE A 24 -19.57 7.29 -0.18
C PHE A 24 -19.57 6.48 -1.46
N VAL A 25 -18.43 5.88 -1.76
CA VAL A 25 -18.28 4.74 -2.67
C VAL A 25 -18.35 3.44 -1.86
N LEU A 26 -19.23 2.53 -2.27
CA LEU A 26 -19.47 1.27 -1.58
C LEU A 26 -18.31 0.30 -1.78
N ALA A 27 -17.64 -0.08 -0.69
CA ALA A 27 -16.36 -0.79 -0.70
C ALA A 27 -16.39 -2.10 -1.53
N LEU A 28 -17.18 -3.08 -1.10
CA LEU A 28 -17.23 -4.41 -1.71
C LEU A 28 -17.90 -4.41 -3.08
N ARG A 29 -19.01 -3.66 -3.21
CA ARG A 29 -19.78 -3.61 -4.46
C ARG A 29 -18.98 -2.99 -5.60
N THR A 30 -18.27 -1.91 -5.33
CA THR A 30 -17.39 -1.26 -6.31
C THR A 30 -16.24 -2.17 -6.71
N LEU A 31 -15.60 -2.88 -5.77
CA LEU A 31 -14.54 -3.84 -6.14
C LEU A 31 -15.06 -4.92 -7.10
N SER A 32 -16.24 -5.48 -6.82
CA SER A 32 -16.82 -6.51 -7.68
C SER A 32 -17.12 -5.97 -9.08
N GLN A 33 -17.72 -4.79 -9.19
CA GLN A 33 -18.02 -4.20 -10.50
C GLN A 33 -16.75 -3.75 -11.23
N TRP A 34 -15.74 -3.28 -10.50
CA TRP A 34 -14.44 -2.94 -11.06
C TRP A 34 -13.76 -4.16 -11.68
N LYS A 35 -13.81 -5.30 -10.97
CA LYS A 35 -13.36 -6.60 -11.49
C LYS A 35 -14.09 -6.98 -12.78
N ASP A 36 -15.42 -6.84 -12.80
CA ASP A 36 -16.22 -7.19 -13.98
C ASP A 36 -15.91 -6.25 -15.16
N TYR A 37 -15.78 -4.95 -14.92
CA TYR A 37 -15.38 -3.96 -15.93
C TYR A 37 -13.99 -4.27 -16.52
N VAL A 38 -13.00 -4.58 -15.68
CA VAL A 38 -11.65 -4.95 -16.14
C VAL A 38 -11.69 -6.20 -17.01
N ASN A 39 -12.49 -7.20 -16.65
CA ASN A 39 -12.64 -8.44 -17.42
C ASN A 39 -13.43 -8.23 -18.73
N ALA A 40 -14.41 -7.31 -18.75
CA ALA A 40 -15.18 -6.95 -19.94
C ALA A 40 -14.37 -6.11 -20.95
N ASN A 41 -13.22 -5.57 -20.55
CA ASN A 41 -12.36 -4.72 -21.38
C ASN A 41 -10.97 -5.37 -21.65
N PRO A 42 -10.89 -6.58 -22.22
CA PRO A 42 -9.63 -7.29 -22.41
C PRO A 42 -8.65 -6.53 -23.31
N ASN A 43 -9.13 -5.77 -24.29
CA ASN A 43 -8.30 -4.94 -25.16
C ASN A 43 -7.50 -3.88 -24.38
N LYS A 44 -8.00 -3.45 -23.21
CA LYS A 44 -7.32 -2.51 -22.33
C LYS A 44 -6.46 -3.20 -21.29
N TYR A 45 -6.98 -4.24 -20.63
CA TYR A 45 -6.39 -4.72 -19.37
C TYR A 45 -5.79 -6.13 -19.40
N LYS A 46 -5.97 -6.92 -20.48
CA LYS A 46 -5.54 -8.34 -20.49
C LYS A 46 -4.06 -8.54 -20.22
N ASP A 47 -3.21 -7.66 -20.77
CA ASP A 47 -1.75 -7.81 -20.73
C ASP A 47 -1.14 -7.43 -19.36
N TYR A 48 -1.92 -6.87 -18.44
CA TYR A 48 -1.45 -6.40 -17.13
C TYR A 48 -1.65 -7.48 -16.07
N ASP A 49 -0.66 -7.67 -15.21
CA ASP A 49 -0.69 -8.68 -14.13
C ASP A 49 -1.68 -8.33 -13.02
N GLY A 50 -1.91 -7.02 -12.82
CA GLY A 50 -2.87 -6.44 -11.89
C GLY A 50 -3.24 -5.01 -12.29
N VAL A 51 -4.43 -4.57 -11.88
CA VAL A 51 -4.95 -3.23 -12.16
C VAL A 51 -5.44 -2.61 -10.86
N TYR A 52 -4.93 -1.42 -10.54
CA TYR A 52 -5.29 -0.69 -9.34
C TYR A 52 -6.00 0.61 -9.70
N LEU A 53 -7.15 0.86 -9.07
CA LEU A 53 -7.89 2.10 -9.20
C LEU A 53 -7.60 3.01 -8.01
N VAL A 54 -7.30 4.28 -8.28
CA VAL A 54 -7.17 5.32 -7.25
C VAL A 54 -8.41 6.19 -7.30
N THR A 55 -9.02 6.46 -6.15
CA THR A 55 -10.18 7.35 -6.03
C THR A 55 -9.91 8.48 -5.04
N GLY A 56 -10.44 9.67 -5.32
CA GLY A 56 -10.47 10.78 -4.36
C GLY A 56 -11.77 10.85 -3.56
N LEU A 57 -12.63 9.83 -3.69
CA LEU A 57 -13.92 9.71 -3.00
C LEU A 57 -13.77 8.85 -1.75
N ASP A 58 -14.53 9.18 -0.71
CA ASP A 58 -14.56 8.42 0.53
C ASP A 58 -15.22 7.04 0.33
N MET A 59 -14.54 5.99 0.75
CA MET A 59 -14.98 4.61 0.72
C MET A 59 -15.69 4.27 2.04
N ALA A 60 -16.79 3.52 1.94
CA ALA A 60 -17.46 3.00 3.11
C ALA A 60 -18.13 1.66 2.84
N GLU A 61 -18.31 0.87 3.90
CA GLU A 61 -19.11 -0.35 3.85
C GLU A 61 -20.20 -0.28 4.92
N TRP A 62 -21.41 -0.75 4.60
CA TRP A 62 -22.49 -0.80 5.56
C TRP A 62 -22.38 -2.10 6.37
N GLY A 63 -22.10 -1.97 7.66
CA GLY A 63 -21.99 -3.09 8.59
C GLY A 63 -23.09 -3.09 9.65
N TYR A 64 -22.96 -4.02 10.60
CA TYR A 64 -23.90 -4.15 11.72
C TYR A 64 -24.03 -2.88 12.58
N TYR A 65 -22.93 -2.13 12.72
CA TYR A 65 -22.87 -0.88 13.50
C TYR A 65 -23.09 0.39 12.66
N GLY A 66 -23.60 0.26 11.43
CA GLY A 66 -23.78 1.36 10.48
C GLY A 66 -22.64 1.49 9.48
N TRP A 67 -22.42 2.71 8.96
CA TRP A 67 -21.35 2.99 8.01
C TRP A 67 -19.97 2.82 8.66
N ASN A 68 -19.16 1.91 8.13
CA ASN A 68 -17.73 1.84 8.38
C ASN A 68 -16.99 2.67 7.33
N ASN A 69 -16.59 3.89 7.70
CA ASN A 69 -15.82 4.83 6.87
C ASN A 69 -14.31 4.84 7.20
N GLY A 70 -13.83 3.87 8.01
CA GLY A 70 -12.41 3.71 8.28
C GLY A 70 -11.66 2.91 7.21
N LEU A 71 -12.39 2.35 6.23
CA LEU A 71 -11.86 1.54 5.15
C LEU A 71 -11.42 2.44 3.99
N MET A 72 -10.16 2.33 3.58
CA MET A 72 -9.59 3.18 2.52
C MET A 72 -9.09 2.41 1.30
N GLY A 73 -9.26 1.09 1.29
CA GLY A 73 -8.81 0.24 0.22
C GLY A 73 -9.47 -1.14 0.25
N TYR A 74 -9.51 -1.78 -0.91
CA TYR A 74 -9.93 -3.17 -1.03
C TYR A 74 -9.27 -3.84 -2.25
N ALA A 75 -8.82 -5.08 -2.08
CA ALA A 75 -8.31 -5.93 -3.15
C ALA A 75 -8.66 -7.41 -2.96
N TYR A 76 -8.61 -8.17 -4.05
CA TYR A 76 -8.70 -9.63 -3.96
C TYR A 76 -7.37 -10.25 -3.59
N ILE A 77 -7.36 -11.07 -2.53
CA ILE A 77 -6.15 -11.77 -2.09
C ILE A 77 -5.72 -12.80 -3.15
N GLY A 78 -4.46 -12.71 -3.61
CA GLY A 78 -3.91 -13.56 -4.66
C GLY A 78 -4.53 -13.35 -6.03
N GLY A 79 -5.21 -12.21 -6.25
CA GLY A 79 -5.95 -11.95 -7.49
C GLY A 79 -5.07 -11.76 -8.73
N ALA A 80 -3.78 -11.45 -8.57
CA ALA A 80 -2.86 -11.21 -9.68
C ALA A 80 -2.86 -12.37 -10.70
N CYS A 81 -2.61 -12.04 -11.98
CA CYS A 81 -2.67 -12.96 -13.12
C CYS A 81 -4.05 -13.58 -13.44
N GLY A 82 -5.06 -13.40 -12.59
CA GLY A 82 -6.40 -13.98 -12.76
C GLY A 82 -7.47 -12.99 -13.20
N LYS A 83 -8.73 -13.41 -13.11
CA LYS A 83 -9.91 -12.54 -13.30
C LYS A 83 -10.13 -11.59 -12.13
N GLN A 84 -9.56 -11.89 -10.98
CA GLN A 84 -9.65 -11.10 -9.74
C GLN A 84 -8.47 -10.13 -9.57
N LYS A 85 -7.75 -9.80 -10.65
CA LYS A 85 -6.52 -9.01 -10.64
C LYS A 85 -6.71 -7.52 -10.37
N VAL A 86 -7.65 -7.17 -9.51
CA VAL A 86 -8.04 -5.80 -9.22
C VAL A 86 -8.01 -5.46 -7.74
N GLY A 87 -7.59 -4.23 -7.46
CA GLY A 87 -7.76 -3.57 -6.18
C GLY A 87 -8.06 -2.10 -6.41
N TYR A 88 -8.46 -1.41 -5.35
CA TYR A 88 -8.63 0.03 -5.39
C TYR A 88 -8.52 0.65 -4.01
N GLY A 89 -8.27 1.95 -3.95
CA GLY A 89 -8.21 2.67 -2.69
C GLY A 89 -8.16 4.17 -2.86
N GLU A 90 -8.30 4.83 -1.73
CA GLU A 90 -8.34 6.28 -1.62
C GLU A 90 -6.95 6.88 -1.78
N ASP A 91 -6.92 8.06 -2.40
CA ASP A 91 -5.80 8.98 -2.29
C ASP A 91 -6.29 10.42 -2.17
N THR A 92 -5.62 11.18 -1.31
CA THR A 92 -5.87 12.61 -1.15
C THR A 92 -4.67 13.38 -1.66
N VAL A 93 -4.90 14.27 -2.62
CA VAL A 93 -3.86 15.05 -3.28
C VAL A 93 -2.99 15.78 -2.24
N GLY A 94 -1.67 15.65 -2.41
CA GLY A 94 -0.69 16.32 -1.56
C GLY A 94 -0.44 15.66 -0.20
N THR A 95 -1.11 14.54 0.12
CA THR A 95 -0.89 13.81 1.38
C THR A 95 0.09 12.65 1.24
N PHE A 96 0.24 12.09 0.02
CA PHE A 96 0.98 10.86 -0.27
C PHE A 96 0.48 9.62 0.45
N ARG A 97 -0.67 9.70 1.12
CA ARG A 97 -1.25 8.60 1.90
C ARG A 97 -1.66 7.41 1.03
N GLY A 98 -2.13 7.68 -0.18
CA GLY A 98 -2.47 6.65 -1.17
C GLY A 98 -1.30 5.73 -1.54
N VAL A 99 -0.05 6.14 -1.30
CA VAL A 99 1.12 5.27 -1.55
C VAL A 99 1.12 4.05 -0.62
N ARG A 100 0.85 4.26 0.68
CA ARG A 100 0.80 3.17 1.67
C ARG A 100 -0.41 2.27 1.41
N ILE A 101 -1.57 2.88 1.16
CA ILE A 101 -2.82 2.17 0.84
C ILE A 101 -2.62 1.30 -0.41
N LEU A 102 -2.09 1.87 -1.50
CA LEU A 102 -1.80 1.11 -2.72
C LEU A 102 -0.85 -0.06 -2.44
N ALA A 103 0.22 0.16 -1.66
CA ALA A 103 1.16 -0.90 -1.32
C ALA A 103 0.51 -2.03 -0.52
N HIS A 104 -0.37 -1.71 0.44
CA HIS A 104 -1.18 -2.66 1.20
C HIS A 104 -2.07 -3.49 0.26
N GLU A 105 -2.86 -2.84 -0.58
CA GLU A 105 -3.78 -3.51 -1.50
C GLU A 105 -3.06 -4.34 -2.58
N VAL A 106 -1.90 -3.89 -3.05
CA VAL A 106 -1.05 -4.68 -3.94
C VAL A 106 -0.46 -5.89 -3.19
N GLY A 107 -0.18 -5.77 -1.89
CA GLY A 107 0.17 -6.89 -1.03
C GLY A 107 -0.90 -7.98 -1.03
N HIS A 108 -2.18 -7.59 -0.86
CA HIS A 108 -3.33 -8.49 -1.03
C HIS A 108 -3.33 -9.13 -2.43
N LEU A 109 -3.25 -8.35 -3.50
CA LEU A 109 -3.22 -8.89 -4.88
C LEU A 109 -2.13 -9.94 -5.12
N LEU A 110 -0.99 -9.78 -4.43
CA LEU A 110 0.15 -10.69 -4.50
C LEU A 110 0.06 -11.85 -3.52
N GLY A 111 -1.02 -11.97 -2.76
CA GLY A 111 -1.32 -13.13 -1.93
C GLY A 111 -1.01 -12.97 -0.44
N CYS A 112 -0.66 -11.79 0.07
CA CYS A 112 -0.60 -11.64 1.53
C CYS A 112 -1.99 -11.31 2.10
N PRO A 113 -2.54 -12.08 3.05
CA PRO A 113 -3.67 -11.62 3.85
C PRO A 113 -3.21 -10.59 4.89
N HIS A 114 -4.11 -10.11 5.75
CA HIS A 114 -3.68 -9.34 6.90
C HIS A 114 -2.80 -10.19 7.84
N ASP A 115 -1.81 -9.55 8.47
CA ASP A 115 -1.01 -10.17 9.53
C ASP A 115 -1.93 -10.66 10.66
N GLY A 116 -1.74 -11.91 11.08
CA GLY A 116 -2.55 -12.57 12.10
C GLY A 116 -3.78 -13.28 11.55
N THR A 117 -3.95 -13.31 10.22
CA THR A 117 -5.14 -13.89 9.57
C THR A 117 -4.79 -14.87 8.45
N SER A 118 -5.80 -15.55 7.92
CA SER A 118 -5.70 -16.41 6.75
C SER A 118 -6.85 -16.13 5.77
N SER A 119 -6.65 -16.44 4.50
CA SER A 119 -7.64 -16.33 3.44
C SER A 119 -7.40 -17.39 2.38
N GLY A 120 -8.25 -18.42 2.34
CA GLY A 120 -8.08 -19.55 1.44
C GLY A 120 -6.74 -20.26 1.68
N SER A 121 -5.93 -20.40 0.63
CA SER A 121 -4.59 -21.01 0.70
C SER A 121 -3.49 -20.07 1.22
N PHE A 122 -3.80 -18.79 1.46
CA PHE A 122 -2.83 -17.81 1.93
C PHE A 122 -2.95 -17.60 3.44
N THR A 123 -1.81 -17.48 4.14
CA THR A 123 -1.78 -17.36 5.60
C THR A 123 -0.66 -16.46 6.09
N ALA A 124 -0.99 -15.61 7.07
CA ALA A 124 -0.05 -14.79 7.83
C ALA A 124 -0.31 -14.87 9.34
N VAL A 125 -0.91 -15.96 9.81
CA VAL A 125 -1.31 -16.14 11.23
C VAL A 125 -0.14 -16.07 12.22
N ASN A 126 1.07 -16.39 11.76
CA ASN A 126 2.29 -16.37 12.59
C ASN A 126 2.90 -14.98 12.74
N CYS A 127 2.39 -13.97 12.04
CA CYS A 127 2.82 -12.58 12.16
C CYS A 127 1.73 -11.80 12.90
N PRO A 128 1.92 -11.41 14.17
CA PRO A 128 0.89 -10.71 14.93
C PRO A 128 0.46 -9.38 14.29
N TRP A 129 -0.85 -9.10 14.29
CA TRP A 129 -1.40 -7.81 13.83
C TRP A 129 -0.74 -6.60 14.52
N ASN A 130 -0.44 -6.74 15.81
CA ASN A 130 0.14 -5.67 16.63
C ASN A 130 1.64 -5.45 16.40
N ASP A 131 2.31 -6.27 15.57
CA ASP A 131 3.67 -5.95 15.13
C ASP A 131 3.71 -4.76 14.18
N GLY A 132 2.54 -4.33 13.69
CA GLY A 132 2.39 -3.05 13.00
C GLY A 132 3.05 -2.99 11.63
N PHE A 133 3.20 -4.13 10.95
CA PHE A 133 3.64 -4.17 9.55
C PHE A 133 2.56 -3.65 8.60
N ILE A 134 2.92 -3.42 7.33
CA ILE A 134 2.05 -2.74 6.35
C ILE A 134 0.71 -3.44 6.15
N MET A 135 0.60 -4.76 6.37
CA MET A 135 -0.65 -5.51 6.28
C MET A 135 -1.53 -5.43 7.53
N SER A 136 -1.24 -4.49 8.43
CA SER A 136 -2.10 -4.04 9.52
C SER A 136 -2.53 -2.57 9.32
N TYR A 137 -3.47 -2.10 10.13
CA TYR A 137 -3.86 -0.68 10.17
C TYR A 137 -3.03 0.16 11.15
N LYS A 138 -1.96 -0.42 11.71
CA LYS A 138 -1.12 0.23 12.71
C LYS A 138 0.01 1.00 12.02
N GLU A 139 0.07 2.30 12.25
CA GLU A 139 1.07 3.22 11.70
C GLU A 139 1.94 3.82 12.82
N GLU A 140 2.50 2.95 13.66
CA GLU A 140 3.24 3.36 14.87
C GLU A 140 4.72 3.66 14.58
N ASP A 141 5.35 2.87 13.70
CA ASP A 141 6.77 3.03 13.35
C ASP A 141 7.08 2.56 11.90
N SER A 142 8.37 2.53 11.54
CA SER A 142 8.84 2.17 10.19
C SER A 142 8.42 0.76 9.71
N ARG A 143 7.99 -0.15 10.60
CA ARG A 143 7.42 -1.45 10.22
C ARG A 143 6.14 -1.29 9.42
N SER A 144 5.35 -0.25 9.69
CA SER A 144 4.10 0.05 9.00
C SER A 144 4.26 0.34 7.50
N MET A 145 5.51 0.47 7.06
CA MET A 145 5.93 0.67 5.68
C MET A 145 6.64 -0.56 5.08
N LYS A 146 6.62 -1.71 5.75
CA LYS A 146 7.29 -2.95 5.34
C LYS A 146 6.32 -4.12 5.40
N PHE A 147 6.54 -5.10 4.55
CA PHE A 147 5.88 -6.41 4.68
C PHE A 147 6.52 -7.21 5.81
N SER A 148 5.68 -7.90 6.59
CA SER A 148 6.12 -8.90 7.55
C SER A 148 6.81 -10.08 6.84
N HIS A 149 7.51 -10.91 7.60
CA HIS A 149 8.11 -12.13 7.04
C HIS A 149 7.05 -13.06 6.44
N CYS A 150 5.89 -13.24 7.10
CA CYS A 150 4.80 -14.06 6.59
C CYS A 150 4.28 -13.55 5.23
N CYS A 151 4.13 -12.23 5.09
CA CYS A 151 3.77 -11.66 3.79
C CYS A 151 4.82 -11.88 2.72
N ASN A 152 6.10 -11.70 3.05
CA ASN A 152 7.17 -11.94 2.09
C ASN A 152 7.16 -13.39 1.59
N GLU A 153 6.85 -14.35 2.47
CA GLU A 153 6.71 -15.76 2.10
C GLU A 153 5.49 -16.00 1.21
N MET A 154 4.31 -15.48 1.56
CA MET A 154 3.10 -15.66 0.74
C MET A 154 3.21 -15.01 -0.63
N ILE A 155 3.79 -13.82 -0.70
CA ILE A 155 4.07 -13.14 -1.98
C ILE A 155 5.05 -13.97 -2.81
N THR A 156 6.10 -14.52 -2.18
CA THR A 156 7.06 -15.39 -2.86
C THR A 156 6.38 -16.65 -3.38
N TRP A 157 5.55 -17.29 -2.56
CA TRP A 157 4.78 -18.48 -2.94
C TRP A 157 3.85 -18.19 -4.13
N MET A 158 3.09 -17.09 -4.08
CA MET A 158 2.24 -16.65 -5.19
C MET A 158 3.06 -16.47 -6.47
N VAL A 159 4.17 -15.72 -6.39
CA VAL A 159 5.05 -15.43 -7.52
C VAL A 159 5.63 -16.69 -8.14
N TRP A 160 5.85 -17.78 -7.38
CA TRP A 160 6.39 -19.05 -7.89
C TRP A 160 5.35 -20.12 -8.21
N SER A 161 4.10 -19.93 -7.80
CA SER A 161 2.99 -20.81 -8.14
C SER A 161 2.65 -20.78 -9.64
N ASN A 162 1.81 -21.73 -10.08
CA ASN A 162 1.21 -21.69 -11.41
C ASN A 162 0.25 -20.49 -11.57
N GLN A 163 -0.44 -20.10 -10.50
CA GLN A 163 -1.34 -18.95 -10.49
C GLN A 163 -0.60 -17.64 -10.78
N GLY A 164 0.59 -17.44 -10.20
CA GLY A 164 1.40 -16.24 -10.38
C GLY A 164 2.35 -16.27 -11.59
N ALA A 165 2.22 -17.22 -12.52
CA ALA A 165 3.17 -17.39 -13.62
C ALA A 165 3.37 -16.12 -14.48
N CYS A 166 2.34 -15.28 -14.61
CA CYS A 166 2.45 -14.01 -15.35
C CYS A 166 3.47 -13.03 -14.73
N LEU A 167 3.65 -13.05 -13.41
CA LEU A 167 4.55 -12.13 -12.68
C LEU A 167 6.03 -12.39 -12.99
N ARG A 168 6.36 -13.55 -13.56
CA ARG A 168 7.72 -13.96 -13.93
C ARG A 168 8.06 -13.63 -15.39
N ILE A 169 7.08 -13.21 -16.19
CA ILE A 169 7.26 -12.88 -17.61
C ILE A 169 6.89 -11.42 -17.86
N LYS A 170 7.55 -10.80 -18.85
CA LYS A 170 7.28 -9.40 -19.20
C LYS A 170 6.56 -9.34 -20.55
N THR A 171 5.24 -9.29 -20.50
CA THR A 171 4.34 -9.23 -21.68
C THR A 171 4.06 -7.80 -22.13
N THR A 172 3.95 -6.85 -21.20
CA THR A 172 3.54 -5.47 -21.51
C THR A 172 4.62 -4.69 -22.28
N LYS A 173 4.26 -4.16 -23.47
CA LYS A 173 5.11 -3.28 -24.28
C LYS A 173 5.04 -1.82 -23.84
N ARG A 174 3.88 -1.37 -23.34
CA ARG A 174 3.64 0.02 -22.89
C ARG A 174 4.64 0.45 -21.82
N LYS A 175 5.02 1.73 -21.84
CA LYS A 175 5.90 2.37 -20.86
C LYS A 175 5.33 3.73 -20.54
N ILE A 176 5.39 4.12 -19.27
CA ILE A 176 5.14 5.51 -18.88
C ILE A 176 6.35 6.33 -19.31
N ARG A 177 6.10 7.46 -19.96
CA ARG A 177 7.17 8.36 -20.41
C ARG A 177 7.92 8.88 -19.19
N SER A 178 9.25 8.88 -19.26
CA SER A 178 10.12 9.29 -18.15
C SER A 178 9.85 10.71 -17.65
N LYS A 179 9.35 11.60 -18.51
CA LYS A 179 8.94 12.96 -18.13
C LYS A 179 7.85 13.02 -17.05
N TYR A 180 7.08 11.94 -16.87
CA TYR A 180 6.06 11.84 -15.82
C TYR A 180 6.60 11.23 -14.52
N PHE A 181 7.86 10.79 -14.48
CA PHE A 181 8.49 10.36 -13.25
C PHE A 181 8.97 11.59 -12.49
N TYR A 182 8.26 11.89 -11.40
CA TYR A 182 8.65 12.94 -10.48
C TYR A 182 9.91 12.51 -9.72
N ARG A 183 10.90 13.40 -9.62
CA ARG A 183 12.21 13.09 -9.03
C ARG A 183 12.35 13.54 -7.58
N LYS A 184 11.39 14.27 -7.04
CA LYS A 184 11.41 14.67 -5.62
C LYS A 184 10.65 13.66 -4.78
N PHE A 185 11.11 13.44 -3.57
CA PHE A 185 10.46 12.63 -2.57
C PHE A 185 9.36 13.41 -1.86
N PRO A 186 8.42 12.74 -1.18
CA PRO A 186 7.40 13.43 -0.41
C PRO A 186 7.98 14.41 0.63
N GLY A 187 9.12 14.10 1.26
CA GLY A 187 9.80 14.98 2.22
C GLY A 187 10.46 16.22 1.60
N ASP A 188 10.72 16.22 0.29
CA ASP A 188 11.13 17.43 -0.44
C ASP A 188 9.96 18.41 -0.66
N MET A 189 8.73 17.90 -0.58
CA MET A 189 7.51 18.63 -0.90
C MET A 189 6.73 19.02 0.35
N LEU A 190 6.88 18.25 1.44
CA LEU A 190 6.17 18.44 2.69
C LEU A 190 7.12 18.98 3.76
N SER A 191 6.81 20.18 4.29
CA SER A 191 7.48 20.67 5.49
C SER A 191 7.07 19.83 6.70
N ARG A 192 7.90 19.82 7.75
CA ARG A 192 7.61 19.11 9.01
C ARG A 192 6.28 19.54 9.64
N ASP A 193 5.98 20.84 9.60
CA ASP A 193 4.68 21.36 10.05
C ASP A 193 3.52 20.86 9.19
N LYS A 194 3.74 20.74 7.87
CA LYS A 194 2.71 20.20 6.97
C LYS A 194 2.46 18.73 7.27
N VAL A 195 3.47 17.94 7.58
CA VAL A 195 3.32 16.54 8.02
C VAL A 195 2.42 16.46 9.26
N CYS A 196 2.67 17.27 10.29
CA CYS A 196 1.82 17.29 11.48
C CYS A 196 0.37 17.69 11.18
N LYS A 197 0.17 18.73 10.35
CA LYS A 197 -1.18 19.16 9.94
C LYS A 197 -1.91 18.09 9.12
N LEU A 198 -1.18 17.28 8.37
CA LEU A 198 -1.76 16.16 7.59
C LEU A 198 -2.06 14.94 8.47
N ALA A 199 -1.22 14.67 9.47
CA ALA A 199 -1.43 13.58 10.43
C ALA A 199 -2.61 13.88 11.38
N PHE A 200 -2.81 15.15 11.75
CA PHE A 200 -3.84 15.59 12.69
C PHE A 200 -4.70 16.73 12.10
N PRO A 201 -5.48 16.46 11.04
CA PRO A 201 -6.17 17.50 10.28
C PRO A 201 -7.27 18.23 11.07
N THR A 202 -7.81 17.61 12.12
CA THR A 202 -8.85 18.18 12.99
C THR A 202 -8.28 18.99 14.16
N VAL A 203 -6.96 18.93 14.39
CA VAL A 203 -6.33 19.60 15.53
C VAL A 203 -5.78 20.96 15.11
N SER A 204 -6.52 22.01 15.43
CA SER A 204 -6.08 23.39 15.18
C SER A 204 -4.80 23.71 15.97
N GLY A 205 -3.86 24.41 15.34
CA GLY A 205 -2.60 24.80 15.97
C GLY A 205 -1.53 23.70 16.07
N THR A 206 -1.80 22.49 15.57
CA THR A 206 -0.76 21.45 15.50
C THR A 206 0.40 21.88 14.59
N ARG A 207 1.61 21.57 15.03
CA ARG A 207 2.87 21.93 14.36
C ARG A 207 3.97 20.98 14.80
N PHE A 208 5.06 20.95 14.05
CA PHE A 208 6.23 20.19 14.42
C PHE A 208 6.91 20.80 15.66
N MET A 209 7.35 19.93 16.57
CA MET A 209 8.15 20.25 17.73
C MET A 209 9.54 19.64 17.54
N ALA A 210 10.56 20.50 17.50
CA ALA A 210 11.95 20.04 17.53
C ALA A 210 12.28 19.49 18.92
N GLU A 211 13.01 18.36 18.98
CA GLU A 211 13.53 17.85 20.24
C GLU A 211 14.61 18.80 20.80
N ALA A 212 14.68 18.96 22.12
CA ALA A 212 15.56 19.93 22.77
C ALA A 212 17.06 19.70 22.50
N ASN A 213 17.45 18.49 22.14
CA ASN A 213 18.82 18.09 21.79
C ASN A 213 19.10 18.09 20.28
N GLY A 214 18.11 18.37 19.41
CA GLY A 214 18.27 18.31 17.96
C GLY A 214 18.60 16.92 17.41
N GLU A 215 18.28 15.85 18.16
CA GLU A 215 18.45 14.46 17.75
C GLU A 215 17.12 13.87 17.26
N GLU A 216 16.43 14.55 16.33
CA GLU A 216 15.13 14.04 15.91
C GLU A 216 15.32 12.69 15.19
N LYS A 217 14.73 11.62 15.75
CA LYS A 217 14.90 10.23 15.27
C LYS A 217 14.15 9.92 13.97
N CYS A 218 14.04 10.90 13.08
CA CYS A 218 13.22 10.85 11.86
C CYS A 218 11.73 10.53 12.11
N HIS A 219 11.23 10.83 13.31
CA HIS A 219 9.80 10.85 13.63
C HIS A 219 9.40 12.29 13.94
N ALA A 220 8.22 12.71 13.50
CA ALA A 220 7.68 14.01 13.89
C ALA A 220 7.09 13.92 15.29
N GLN A 221 7.41 14.89 16.14
CA GLN A 221 6.63 15.17 17.34
C GLN A 221 5.67 16.32 17.02
N CYS A 222 4.38 16.03 16.95
CA CYS A 222 3.36 16.99 16.58
C CYS A 222 2.67 17.54 17.80
N PHE A 223 2.72 18.86 17.98
CA PHE A 223 2.12 19.56 19.10
C PHE A 223 0.60 19.32 19.17
N MET A 224 0.13 18.96 20.35
CA MET A 224 -1.28 18.83 20.70
C MET A 224 -1.62 19.88 21.76
N PRO A 225 -2.51 20.85 21.46
CA PRO A 225 -2.90 21.86 22.43
C PRO A 225 -3.75 21.25 23.56
N ALA A 226 -3.73 21.92 24.72
CA ALA A 226 -4.53 21.54 25.89
C ALA A 226 -6.04 21.41 25.62
N SER A 227 -6.55 22.02 24.55
CA SER A 227 -7.95 21.85 24.13
C SER A 227 -8.30 20.42 23.70
N VAL A 228 -7.32 19.57 23.39
CA VAL A 228 -7.54 18.17 22.96
C VAL A 228 -7.51 17.20 24.14
N TYR A 229 -6.52 17.34 25.05
CA TYR A 229 -6.26 16.37 26.13
C TYR A 229 -6.31 16.98 27.54
N GLY A 230 -6.65 18.25 27.68
CA GLY A 230 -6.62 18.99 28.95
C GLY A 230 -5.24 19.54 29.33
N TYR A 231 -4.18 19.17 28.60
CA TYR A 231 -2.82 19.68 28.78
C TYR A 231 -2.06 19.68 27.44
N ASN A 232 -1.03 20.53 27.36
CA ASN A 232 -0.17 20.60 26.18
C ASN A 232 0.70 19.34 26.09
N THR A 233 0.66 18.65 24.95
CA THR A 233 1.42 17.42 24.74
C THR A 233 1.86 17.29 23.28
N SER A 234 2.39 16.14 22.88
CA SER A 234 2.71 15.82 21.50
C SER A 234 2.34 14.39 21.14
N LEU A 235 2.03 14.17 19.87
CA LEU A 235 1.84 12.83 19.30
C LEU A 235 2.82 12.58 18.17
N PRO A 236 3.28 11.33 18.00
CA PRO A 236 4.19 10.99 16.92
C PRO A 236 3.47 10.99 15.57
N ALA A 237 4.20 11.35 14.51
CA ALA A 237 3.81 11.13 13.13
C ALA A 237 4.99 10.59 12.32
N LEU A 238 4.71 9.72 11.34
CA LEU A 238 5.73 9.22 10.43
C LEU A 238 6.18 10.33 9.49
N MET A 239 7.50 10.55 9.42
CA MET A 239 8.07 11.47 8.46
C MET A 239 8.23 10.77 7.11
N PRO A 240 7.75 11.39 6.01
CA PRO A 240 7.97 10.84 4.68
C PRO A 240 9.46 10.81 4.32
N ASP A 241 9.83 9.99 3.34
CA ASP A 241 11.19 9.94 2.81
C ASP A 241 11.74 11.31 2.42
N HIS A 242 13.02 11.52 2.73
CA HIS A 242 13.79 12.73 2.46
C HIS A 242 13.37 13.96 3.27
N SER A 243 12.60 13.75 4.34
CA SER A 243 12.27 14.83 5.26
C SER A 243 13.49 15.19 6.14
N PRO A 244 13.73 16.46 6.46
CA PRO A 244 14.78 16.84 7.38
C PRO A 244 14.54 16.27 8.78
N CYS A 245 15.48 15.49 9.30
CA CYS A 245 15.43 14.88 10.63
C CYS A 245 16.44 15.45 11.63
N LYS A 246 17.46 16.19 11.19
CA LYS A 246 18.35 16.89 12.12
C LYS A 246 18.35 18.37 11.77
N ALA A 247 18.46 19.23 12.78
CA ALA A 247 18.75 20.65 12.57
C ALA A 247 19.99 20.86 11.67
N ASN A 248 20.95 19.93 11.70
CA ASN A 248 22.20 19.95 10.92
C ASN A 248 22.15 19.17 9.58
N GLY A 249 20.98 18.90 9.01
CA GLY A 249 20.85 18.39 7.63
C GLY A 249 20.82 16.87 7.43
N GLY A 250 20.54 16.08 8.48
CA GLY A 250 20.20 14.66 8.31
C GLY A 250 18.82 14.50 7.66
N VAL A 251 18.66 13.54 6.74
CA VAL A 251 17.40 13.28 6.02
C VAL A 251 16.83 11.91 6.37
N SER A 252 15.51 11.77 6.40
CA SER A 252 14.85 10.48 6.58
C SER A 252 15.05 9.64 5.32
N LEU A 253 15.46 8.40 5.51
CA LEU A 253 15.50 7.41 4.46
C LEU A 253 14.81 6.15 5.00
N LEU A 254 13.56 5.93 4.63
CA LEU A 254 12.92 4.62 4.71
C LEU A 254 13.39 3.77 3.51
N GLU A 255 14.70 3.76 3.22
CA GLU A 255 15.36 3.35 1.97
C GLU A 255 15.18 1.89 1.53
N ARG A 256 14.29 1.13 2.18
CA ARG A 256 13.96 -0.25 1.80
C ARG A 256 12.46 -0.47 1.64
N LEU A 257 11.77 0.54 1.11
CA LEU A 257 10.31 0.62 1.16
C LEU A 257 9.57 -0.38 0.26
N LEU A 258 10.14 -0.93 -0.81
CA LEU A 258 9.44 -1.93 -1.65
C LEU A 258 10.40 -2.90 -2.36
N SER A 259 11.39 -3.43 -1.64
CA SER A 259 12.07 -4.64 -2.11
C SER A 259 11.34 -5.85 -1.53
N VAL A 260 10.40 -6.42 -2.31
CA VAL A 260 10.17 -7.85 -2.23
C VAL A 260 11.48 -8.48 -2.68
N SER A 261 12.37 -8.77 -1.74
CA SER A 261 13.54 -9.59 -1.97
C SER A 261 13.03 -11.00 -2.21
N VAL A 262 12.68 -11.30 -3.46
CA VAL A 262 12.60 -12.69 -3.91
C VAL A 262 14.03 -13.18 -3.85
N LEU A 263 14.43 -13.76 -2.72
CA LEU A 263 15.69 -14.46 -2.62
C LEU A 263 15.68 -15.50 -3.73
N SER A 264 16.53 -15.32 -4.74
CA SER A 264 16.90 -16.39 -5.64
C SER A 264 17.52 -17.46 -4.75
N GLY A 265 16.76 -18.51 -4.44
CA GLY A 265 17.32 -19.73 -3.88
C GLY A 265 18.47 -20.21 -4.76
N PRO A 266 19.50 -20.85 -4.20
CA PRO A 266 20.67 -21.26 -4.95
C PRO A 266 20.25 -22.15 -6.14
N GLN A 267 20.42 -21.64 -7.35
CA GLN A 267 20.67 -22.47 -8.52
C GLN A 267 22.02 -23.14 -8.26
N ASP A 268 21.98 -24.40 -7.80
CA ASP A 268 22.92 -25.48 -8.16
C ASP A 268 22.94 -26.59 -7.11
N ARG A 269 22.12 -27.62 -7.37
CA ARG A 269 22.61 -28.99 -7.57
C ARG A 269 21.44 -29.90 -7.92
N LEU A 270 21.35 -30.27 -9.19
CA LEU A 270 20.66 -31.48 -9.59
C LEU A 270 21.22 -32.67 -8.79
N PRO A 271 20.40 -33.48 -8.11
CA PRO A 271 20.79 -34.84 -7.81
C PRO A 271 20.85 -35.60 -9.14
N ARG A 272 22.01 -36.19 -9.40
CA ARG A 272 22.25 -37.08 -10.54
C ARG A 272 21.19 -38.17 -10.55
N ARG A 273 20.75 -38.50 -11.76
CA ARG A 273 20.06 -39.75 -12.09
C ARG A 273 20.78 -40.92 -11.41
N LEU A 274 20.07 -41.68 -10.61
CA LEU A 274 20.33 -43.11 -10.46
C LEU A 274 19.23 -43.81 -11.25
N GLY A 275 19.66 -44.50 -12.31
CA GLY A 275 18.83 -45.42 -13.07
C GLY A 275 18.49 -46.67 -12.27
N PRO A 276 17.69 -47.57 -12.85
CA PRO A 276 16.94 -48.58 -12.12
C PRO A 276 17.83 -49.78 -11.78
N PHE A 277 17.61 -50.34 -10.59
CA PHE A 277 17.94 -51.73 -10.31
C PHE A 277 16.75 -52.35 -9.58
N SER A 278 16.14 -53.30 -10.30
CA SER A 278 15.44 -54.53 -9.84
C SER A 278 14.66 -54.47 -8.53
#